data_AF-A0A382IPC9-F1
#
_entry.id   AF-A0A382IPC9-F1
#
_cell.length_a   1.000
_cell.length_b   1.000
_cell.length_c   1.000
_cell.angle_alpha   90.00
_cell.angle_beta   90.00
_cell.angle_gamma   90.00
#
_symmetry.space_group_name_H-M   'P 1'
#
loop_
_entity.id
_entity.type
_entity.pdbx_description
1 polymer ?
#
loop_
_entity_poly.entity_id
_entity_poly.type
_entity_poly.pdbx_seq_one_letter_code
_entity_poly.pdbx_strand_id
1 'polypeptide(L)'
;MRIYPVWQLAHEGDYSSLLDVILHTRSLTLAELDVGPEGLHPPELLTDLERGAERIERAIRRDETIVVYGDYDVDGVSSTALLLDFLEHVG
;
A
#
# COMPACT_ATOMS: atom_id res chain seq x y z
N MET A 1 -45.10 -4.34 1.33
CA MET A 1 -43.75 -4.88 1.01
C MET A 1 -43.09 -3.91 0.03
N ARG A 2 -42.00 -3.23 0.41
CA ARG A 2 -41.28 -2.33 -0.52
C ARG A 2 -40.40 -3.18 -1.45
N ILE A 3 -40.51 -2.93 -2.75
CA ILE A 3 -39.86 -3.68 -3.85
C ILE A 3 -38.69 -2.91 -4.49
N TYR A 4 -38.27 -1.81 -3.88
CA TYR A 4 -37.22 -0.94 -4.36
C TYR A 4 -36.31 -0.49 -3.21
N PRO A 5 -35.00 -0.33 -3.45
CA PRO A 5 -34.07 0.16 -2.44
C PRO A 5 -34.46 1.59 -2.03
N VAL A 6 -34.45 1.84 -0.72
CA VAL A 6 -34.55 3.20 -0.19
C VAL A 6 -33.12 3.73 -0.14
N TRP A 7 -32.81 4.68 -1.02
CA TRP A 7 -31.55 5.41 -0.95
C TRP A 7 -31.61 6.36 0.24
N GLN A 8 -30.73 6.15 1.21
CA GLN A 8 -30.47 7.15 2.24
C GLN A 8 -29.41 8.11 1.68
N LEU A 9 -29.75 9.40 1.64
CA LEU A 9 -28.77 10.45 1.38
C LEU A 9 -27.78 10.43 2.52
N ALA A 10 -26.51 10.12 2.22
CA ALA A 10 -25.44 10.01 3.22
C ALA A 10 -24.97 11.37 3.77
N HIS A 11 -25.47 12.46 3.19
CA HIS A 11 -25.05 13.81 3.55
C HIS A 11 -26.19 14.82 3.48
N GLU A 12 -26.25 15.65 4.50
CA GLU A 12 -27.11 16.83 4.60
C GLU A 12 -26.20 17.98 5.01
N GLY A 13 -26.03 18.98 4.15
CA GLY A 13 -25.12 20.12 4.37
C GLY A 13 -24.87 20.92 3.09
N ASP A 14 -24.28 22.11 3.24
CA ASP A 14 -23.92 22.98 2.13
C ASP A 14 -22.51 22.64 1.62
N TYR A 15 -22.42 22.13 0.40
CA TYR A 15 -21.16 21.80 -0.28
C TYR A 15 -21.07 22.56 -1.60
N SER A 16 -19.87 23.02 -1.95
CA SER A 16 -19.62 23.72 -3.21
C SER A 16 -19.65 22.80 -4.43
N SER A 17 -19.35 21.51 -4.27
CA SER A 17 -19.33 20.54 -5.36
C SER A 17 -19.53 19.10 -4.88
N LEU A 18 -19.80 18.18 -5.82
CA LEU A 18 -19.84 16.74 -5.55
C LEU A 18 -18.48 16.21 -5.06
N LEU A 19 -17.38 16.80 -5.53
CA LEU A 19 -16.04 16.41 -5.11
C LEU A 19 -15.82 16.68 -3.62
N ASP A 20 -16.30 17.82 -3.12
CA ASP A 20 -16.20 18.19 -1.70
C ASP A 20 -16.95 17.21 -0.79
N VAL A 21 -18.14 16.76 -1.23
CA VAL A 21 -18.92 15.74 -0.52
C VAL A 21 -18.14 14.42 -0.43
N ILE A 22 -17.54 13.98 -1.54
CA ILE A 22 -16.79 12.71 -1.60
C ILE A 22 -15.55 12.76 -0.71
N LEU A 23 -14.78 13.85 -0.80
CA LEU A 23 -13.57 14.04 0.00
C LEU A 23 -13.89 14.11 1.49
N HIS A 24 -14.89 14.91 1.87
CA HIS A 24 -15.34 14.99 3.26
C HIS A 24 -15.80 13.62 3.79
N THR A 25 -16.57 12.85 3.00
CA THR A 25 -17.01 11.49 3.38
C THR A 25 -15.84 10.53 3.62
N ARG A 26 -14.72 10.75 2.93
CA ARG A 26 -13.50 9.94 3.05
C ARG A 26 -12.51 10.49 4.06
N SER A 27 -12.84 11.61 4.73
CA SER A 27 -11.90 12.36 5.59
C SER A 27 -10.63 12.77 4.86
N LEU A 28 -10.75 13.12 3.58
CA LEU A 28 -9.66 13.56 2.72
C LEU A 28 -9.82 15.03 2.34
N THR A 29 -8.72 15.62 1.92
CA THR A 29 -8.58 16.95 1.33
C THR A 29 -8.10 16.82 -0.12
N LEU A 30 -8.21 17.90 -0.90
CA LEU A 30 -7.71 17.91 -2.28
C LEU A 30 -6.20 17.64 -2.37
N ALA A 31 -5.43 18.06 -1.36
CA ALA A 31 -3.99 17.86 -1.32
C ALA A 31 -3.60 16.38 -1.20
N GLU A 32 -4.45 15.57 -0.56
CA GLU A 32 -4.21 14.12 -0.39
C GLU A 32 -4.50 13.32 -1.67
N LEU A 33 -5.03 13.96 -2.72
CA LEU A 33 -5.19 13.34 -4.04
C LEU A 33 -3.91 13.43 -4.89
N ASP A 34 -2.91 14.19 -4.46
CA ASP A 34 -1.63 14.31 -5.16
C ASP A 34 -0.73 13.09 -4.84
N VAL A 35 -1.11 11.94 -5.41
CA VAL A 35 -0.47 10.64 -5.18
C VAL A 35 0.49 10.28 -6.33
N GLY A 36 1.68 10.88 -6.29
CA GLY A 36 2.85 10.41 -7.03
C GLY A 36 3.83 9.64 -6.14
N PRO A 37 4.87 9.01 -6.72
CA PRO A 37 5.94 8.34 -5.97
C PRO A 37 6.59 9.25 -4.91
N GLU A 38 6.64 10.55 -5.16
CA GLU A 38 7.12 11.61 -4.26
C GLU A 38 6.28 11.75 -2.98
N GLY A 39 5.02 11.29 -3.00
CA GLY A 39 4.14 11.27 -1.84
C GLY A 39 4.27 10.02 -0.97
N LEU A 40 5.11 9.05 -1.37
CA LEU A 40 5.35 7.86 -0.57
C LEU A 40 6.13 8.20 0.70
N HIS A 41 5.79 7.52 1.79
CA HIS A 41 6.54 7.65 3.04
C HIS A 41 7.98 7.16 2.86
N PRO A 42 8.97 7.81 3.53
CA PRO A 42 10.32 7.30 3.60
C PRO A 42 10.31 5.86 4.11
N PRO A 43 10.95 4.90 3.43
CA PRO A 43 10.91 3.50 3.81
C PRO A 43 11.53 3.27 5.20
N GLU A 44 12.47 4.11 5.63
CA GLU A 44 13.14 4.05 6.95
C GLU A 44 12.17 4.19 8.13
N LEU A 45 10.94 4.64 7.89
CA LEU A 45 9.88 4.66 8.90
C LEU A 45 9.36 3.25 9.26
N LEU A 46 9.61 2.25 8.42
CA LEU A 46 9.29 0.86 8.71
C LEU A 46 10.22 0.33 9.81
N THR A 47 9.62 -0.17 10.89
CA THR A 47 10.35 -0.77 12.01
C THR A 47 11.34 -1.82 11.52
N ASP A 48 12.59 -1.71 11.99
CA ASP A 48 13.68 -2.63 11.67
C ASP A 48 14.02 -2.78 10.18
N LEU A 49 13.61 -1.85 9.30
CA LEU A 49 13.90 -1.95 7.87
C LEU A 49 15.41 -2.07 7.59
N GLU A 50 16.21 -1.18 8.17
CA GLU A 50 17.66 -1.16 7.98
C GLU A 50 18.29 -2.50 8.41
N ARG A 51 17.90 -3.00 9.59
CA ARG A 51 18.36 -4.29 10.12
C ARG A 51 17.98 -5.47 9.23
N GLY A 52 16.77 -5.44 8.64
CA GLY A 52 16.31 -6.43 7.68
C GLY A 52 17.11 -6.39 6.38
N ALA A 53 17.31 -5.21 5.82
CA ALA A 53 18.09 -5.00 4.60
C ALA A 53 19.54 -5.48 4.77
N GLU A 54 20.21 -5.11 5.87
CA GLU A 54 21.57 -5.56 6.20
C GLU A 54 21.67 -7.08 6.34
N ARG A 55 20.63 -7.73 6.90
CA ARG A 55 20.59 -9.20 7.03
C ARG A 55 20.55 -9.87 5.66
N ILE A 56 19.75 -9.35 4.74
CA ILE A 56 19.60 -9.85 3.37
C ILE A 56 20.89 -9.59 2.58
N GLU A 57 21.43 -8.37 2.64
CA GLU A 57 22.69 -8.00 1.98
C GLU A 57 23.84 -8.92 2.41
N ARG A 58 23.93 -9.22 3.71
CA ARG A 58 24.92 -10.17 4.24
C ARG A 58 24.71 -11.59 3.74
N ALA A 59 23.46 -12.05 3.60
CA ALA A 59 23.15 -13.38 3.07
C ALA A 59 23.66 -13.51 1.63
N ILE A 60 23.34 -12.51 0.79
CA ILE A 60 23.78 -12.43 -0.61
C ILE A 60 25.31 -12.49 -0.68
N ARG A 61 26.02 -11.61 0.04
CA ARG A 61 27.50 -11.57 0.04
C ARG A 61 28.17 -12.87 0.49
N ARG A 62 27.46 -13.71 1.25
CA ARG A 62 27.97 -14.95 1.81
C ARG A 62 27.49 -16.19 1.07
N ASP A 63 26.75 -16.02 -0.03
CA ASP A 63 26.14 -17.12 -0.79
C ASP A 63 25.27 -18.01 0.12
N GLU A 64 24.58 -17.39 1.09
CA GLU A 64 23.63 -18.10 1.96
C GLU A 64 22.35 -18.39 1.16
N THR A 65 21.79 -19.60 1.30
CA THR A 65 20.48 -19.90 0.74
C THR A 65 19.40 -19.01 1.38
N ILE A 66 18.69 -18.24 0.56
CA ILE A 66 17.55 -17.42 0.97
C ILE A 66 16.25 -18.12 0.56
N VAL A 67 15.34 -18.27 1.50
CA VAL A 67 13.98 -18.75 1.23
C VAL A 67 13.03 -17.57 1.33
N VAL A 68 12.27 -17.31 0.26
CA VAL A 68 11.17 -16.34 0.28
C VAL A 68 9.88 -17.08 0.60
N TYR A 69 9.20 -16.68 1.68
CA TYR A 69 7.94 -17.27 2.13
C TYR A 69 6.84 -16.21 2.13
N GLY A 70 5.91 -16.32 1.18
CA GLY A 70 4.76 -15.43 1.04
C GLY A 70 3.46 -15.99 1.61
N ASP A 71 2.45 -15.13 1.71
CA ASP A 71 1.06 -15.53 1.97
C ASP A 71 0.31 -15.79 0.65
N TYR A 72 -0.86 -16.42 0.73
CA TYR A 72 -1.66 -16.89 -0.41
C TYR A 72 -2.58 -15.82 -1.01
N ASP A 73 -2.67 -14.64 -0.41
CA ASP A 73 -3.41 -13.52 -0.97
C ASP A 73 -2.63 -12.81 -2.09
N VAL A 74 -3.31 -11.90 -2.79
CA VAL A 74 -2.75 -11.28 -3.99
C VAL A 74 -1.53 -10.42 -3.66
N ASP A 75 -1.54 -9.73 -2.53
CA ASP A 75 -0.42 -8.94 -2.03
C ASP A 75 0.75 -9.82 -1.57
N GLY A 76 0.49 -10.95 -0.89
CA GLY A 76 1.51 -11.94 -0.52
C GLY A 76 2.19 -12.57 -1.74
N VAL A 77 1.42 -12.95 -2.76
CA VAL A 77 1.96 -13.50 -4.01
C VAL A 77 2.74 -12.45 -4.80
N SER A 78 2.21 -11.22 -4.91
CA SER A 78 2.86 -10.15 -5.68
C SER A 78 4.18 -9.72 -5.05
N SER A 79 4.22 -9.55 -3.72
CA SER A 79 5.44 -9.20 -2.99
C SER A 79 6.50 -10.30 -3.05
N THR A 80 6.08 -11.56 -2.99
CA THR A 80 6.97 -12.72 -3.16
C THR A 80 7.61 -12.74 -4.54
N ALA A 81 6.82 -12.55 -5.60
CA ALA A 81 7.32 -12.51 -6.96
C ALA A 81 8.33 -11.37 -7.16
N LEU A 82 8.04 -10.19 -6.63
CA LEU A 82 8.94 -9.03 -6.68
C LEU A 82 10.27 -9.30 -5.95
N LEU A 83 10.22 -9.92 -4.77
CA LEU A 83 11.43 -10.20 -4.00
C LEU A 83 12.28 -11.29 -4.66
N LEU A 84 11.65 -12.32 -5.24
CA LEU A 84 12.36 -13.34 -6.01
C LEU A 84 13.06 -12.73 -7.23
N ASP A 85 12.35 -11.92 -8.02
CA ASP A 85 12.91 -11.23 -9.18
C ASP A 85 14.12 -10.36 -8.76
N PHE A 86 13.98 -9.56 -7.69
CA PHE A 86 15.10 -8.78 -7.17
C PHE A 86 16.31 -9.66 -6.79
N LEU A 87 16.09 -10.70 -6.00
CA LEU A 87 17.17 -11.58 -5.51
C LEU A 87 17.87 -12.34 -6.63
N GLU A 88 17.14 -12.74 -7.69
CA GLU A 88 17.73 -13.37 -8.89
C GLU A 88 18.64 -12.41 -9.68
N HIS A 89 18.39 -11.10 -9.60
CA HIS A 89 19.19 -10.09 -10.31
C HIS A 89 20.40 -9.59 -9.51
N VAL A 90 20.35 -9.63 -8.17
CA VAL A 90 21.42 -9.10 -7.30
C VAL A 90 22.25 -10.16 -6.59
N GLY A 91 21.75 -11.39 -6.48
CA GLY A 91 22.45 -12.56 -5.93
C GLY A 91 23.36 -13.20 -6.97
#